data_AF-A0A2D0KM52-F1
#
_entry.id   AF-A0A2D0KM52-F1
#
_cell.length_a   1.000
_cell.length_b   1.000
_cell.length_c   1.000
_cell.angle_alpha   90.00
_cell.angle_beta   90.00
_cell.angle_gamma   90.00
#
_symmetry.space_group_name_H-M   'P 1'
#
loop_
_entity.id
_entity.type
_entity.pdbx_description
1 polymer ?
#
loop_
_entity_poly.entity_id
_entity_poly.type
_entity_poly.pdbx_seq_one_letter_code
_entity_poly.pdbx_strand_id
1 'polypeptide(L)'
;MLEKEEEKQLLYFIISIFWRSTFTWDKVECCNFNNEIIEEMKSFLKEEIVILRTFKIYVEVMTEEFWGVIFPFKAPRENSIEEYTFVIMDYMFTLVPEKSFLFEQTPKDIQVIYGIDKKRESAIYKAFKRIHAESTKKGGENHDITW
;
A
#
# COMPACT_ATOMS: atom_id res chain seq x y z
N MET A 1 -20.38 1.59 -0.14
CA MET A 1 -19.80 1.73 -1.49
C MET A 1 -19.59 3.22 -1.67
N LEU A 2 -18.36 3.66 -1.97
CA LEU A 2 -18.04 5.09 -2.10
C LEU A 2 -18.73 5.68 -3.34
N GLU A 3 -19.02 6.98 -3.31
CA GLU A 3 -19.40 7.69 -4.53
C GLU A 3 -18.21 7.75 -5.51
N LYS A 4 -18.49 7.91 -6.80
CA LYS A 4 -17.46 7.88 -7.86
C LYS A 4 -16.36 8.93 -7.66
N GLU A 5 -16.72 10.11 -7.14
CA GLU A 5 -15.76 11.18 -6.86
C GLU A 5 -14.91 10.88 -5.63
N GLU A 6 -15.51 10.32 -4.58
CA GLU A 6 -14.80 9.89 -3.37
C GLU A 6 -13.81 8.76 -3.70
N GLU A 7 -14.19 7.82 -4.55
CA GLU A 7 -13.30 6.75 -5.02
C GLU A 7 -12.12 7.30 -5.84
N LYS A 8 -12.36 8.33 -6.67
CA LYS A 8 -11.29 9.03 -7.40
C LYS A 8 -10.32 9.72 -6.43
N GLN A 9 -10.84 10.40 -5.42
CA GLN A 9 -10.03 11.06 -4.39
C GLN A 9 -9.22 10.06 -3.57
N LEU A 10 -9.84 8.95 -3.18
CA LEU A 10 -9.18 7.86 -2.49
C LEU A 10 -8.06 7.26 -3.36
N LEU A 11 -8.33 7.00 -4.63
CA LEU A 11 -7.31 6.50 -5.56
C LEU A 11 -6.16 7.49 -5.71
N TYR A 12 -6.44 8.79 -5.92
CA TYR A 12 -5.42 9.83 -5.95
C TYR A 12 -4.56 9.85 -4.68
N PHE A 13 -5.20 9.78 -3.52
CA PHE A 13 -4.50 9.69 -2.24
C PHE A 13 -3.57 8.49 -2.19
N ILE A 14 -4.07 7.29 -2.50
CA ILE A 14 -3.29 6.04 -2.47
C ILE A 14 -2.10 6.10 -3.44
N ILE A 15 -2.33 6.52 -4.69
CA ILE A 15 -1.26 6.63 -5.69
C ILE A 15 -0.21 7.65 -5.25
N SER A 16 -0.63 8.78 -4.66
CA SER A 16 0.32 9.78 -4.18
C SER A 16 1.24 9.25 -3.08
N ILE A 17 0.75 8.37 -2.22
CA ILE A 17 1.55 7.73 -1.16
C ILE A 17 2.55 6.74 -1.77
N PHE A 18 2.11 5.86 -2.68
CA PHE A 18 3.03 4.94 -3.34
C PHE A 18 4.08 5.66 -4.19
N TRP A 19 3.69 6.67 -4.96
CA TRP A 19 4.63 7.48 -5.73
C TRP A 19 5.68 8.15 -4.83
N ARG A 20 5.29 8.70 -3.68
CA ARG A 20 6.25 9.26 -2.71
C ARG A 20 7.23 8.23 -2.16
N SER A 21 6.85 6.95 -2.10
CA SER A 21 7.77 5.90 -1.66
C SER A 21 8.84 5.51 -2.70
N THR A 22 8.78 6.09 -3.91
CA THR A 22 9.85 5.98 -4.92
C THR A 22 11.05 6.88 -4.63
N PHE A 23 10.92 7.81 -3.68
CA PHE A 23 12.03 8.68 -3.27
C PHE A 23 12.83 8.03 -2.15
N THR A 24 14.11 8.36 -2.09
CA THR A 24 14.94 8.05 -0.91
C THR A 24 14.63 9.06 0.19
N TRP A 25 14.16 8.57 1.33
CA TRP A 25 13.95 9.36 2.54
C TRP A 25 14.92 8.90 3.62
N ASP A 26 15.28 9.78 4.55
CA ASP A 26 16.08 9.38 5.70
C ASP A 26 15.34 8.31 6.51
N LYS A 27 15.99 7.14 6.70
CA LYS A 27 15.51 6.00 7.49
C LYS A 27 14.32 5.21 6.92
N VAL A 28 13.82 5.54 5.73
CA VAL A 28 12.78 4.76 5.04
C VAL A 28 13.36 4.17 3.76
N GLU A 29 13.24 2.85 3.62
CA GLU A 29 13.68 2.17 2.42
C GLU A 29 12.82 2.57 1.22
N CYS A 30 13.48 2.93 0.12
CA CYS A 30 12.80 3.24 -1.13
C CYS A 30 12.14 1.99 -1.71
N CYS A 31 10.87 2.10 -2.09
CA CYS A 31 10.18 1.05 -2.83
C CYS A 31 10.66 1.07 -4.28
N ASN A 32 11.40 0.03 -4.68
CA ASN A 32 11.95 -0.11 -6.02
C ASN A 32 10.90 -0.67 -7.00
N PHE A 33 9.88 0.13 -7.34
CA PHE A 33 8.89 -0.24 -8.34
C PHE A 33 9.51 -0.38 -9.75
N ASN A 34 8.83 -1.15 -10.61
CA ASN A 34 9.14 -1.13 -12.04
C ASN A 34 8.91 0.28 -12.62
N ASN A 35 9.81 0.75 -13.50
CA ASN A 35 9.69 2.05 -14.18
C ASN A 35 8.34 2.23 -14.89
N GLU A 36 7.74 1.18 -15.45
CA GLU A 36 6.40 1.23 -16.07
C GLU A 36 5.33 1.70 -15.07
N ILE A 37 5.39 1.19 -13.84
CA ILE A 37 4.48 1.55 -12.74
C ILE A 37 4.72 3.00 -12.32
N ILE A 38 5.98 3.42 -12.17
CA ILE A 38 6.34 4.78 -11.74
C ILE A 38 5.84 5.82 -12.73
N GLU A 39 6.05 5.60 -14.02
CA GLU A 39 5.57 6.53 -15.06
C GLU A 39 4.04 6.56 -15.12
N GLU A 40 3.37 5.42 -14.96
CA GLU A 40 1.91 5.39 -14.89
C GLU A 40 1.36 6.18 -13.68
N MET A 41 1.97 6.03 -12.50
CA MET A 41 1.61 6.83 -11.32
C MET A 41 1.77 8.33 -11.59
N LYS A 42 2.89 8.75 -12.20
CA LYS A 42 3.14 10.16 -12.52
C LYS A 42 2.09 10.72 -13.48
N SER A 43 1.79 9.99 -14.56
CA SER A 43 0.77 10.43 -15.53
C SER A 43 -0.62 10.49 -14.89
N PHE A 44 -0.96 9.56 -13.99
CA PHE A 44 -2.22 9.61 -13.26
C PHE A 44 -2.29 10.82 -12.32
N LEU A 45 -1.24 11.10 -11.55
CA LEU A 45 -1.19 12.23 -10.61
C LEU A 45 -1.19 13.60 -11.31
N LYS A 46 -0.75 13.66 -12.57
CA LYS A 46 -0.83 14.85 -13.43
C LYS A 46 -2.15 14.95 -14.19
N GLU A 47 -3.09 14.03 -13.97
CA GLU A 47 -4.36 13.93 -14.67
C GLU A 47 -4.24 13.70 -16.20
N GLU A 48 -3.08 13.21 -16.66
CA GLU A 48 -2.84 12.85 -18.07
C GLU A 48 -3.57 11.55 -18.47
N ILE A 49 -3.80 10.69 -17.48
CA ILE A 49 -4.55 9.43 -17.64
C ILE A 49 -5.54 9.26 -16.48
N VAL A 50 -6.59 8.48 -16.73
CA VAL A 50 -7.62 8.14 -15.72
C VAL A 50 -7.77 6.64 -15.48
N ILE A 51 -7.11 5.80 -16.29
CA ILE A 51 -7.16 4.34 -16.19
C ILE A 51 -5.75 3.82 -15.94
N LEU A 52 -5.58 3.12 -14.82
CA LEU A 52 -4.38 2.40 -14.46
C LEU A 52 -4.38 0.99 -15.09
N ARG A 53 -3.28 0.63 -15.75
CA ARG A 53 -3.09 -0.63 -16.47
C ARG A 53 -2.01 -1.49 -15.82
N THR A 54 -0.90 -0.90 -15.40
CA THR A 54 0.28 -1.66 -14.97
C THR A 54 0.14 -2.26 -13.57
N PHE A 55 -0.84 -1.83 -12.79
CA PHE A 55 -1.13 -2.35 -11.45
C PHE A 55 -2.61 -2.17 -11.06
N LYS A 56 -3.02 -2.84 -9.99
CA LYS A 56 -4.29 -2.62 -9.29
C LYS A 56 -4.04 -2.32 -7.82
N ILE A 57 -5.01 -1.64 -7.20
CA ILE A 57 -5.01 -1.36 -5.77
C ILE A 57 -6.01 -2.29 -5.08
N TYR A 58 -5.56 -2.95 -4.03
CA TYR A 58 -6.41 -3.67 -3.09
C TYR A 58 -6.55 -2.86 -1.81
N VAL A 59 -7.78 -2.70 -1.35
CA VAL A 59 -8.10 -2.06 -0.07
C VAL A 59 -8.72 -3.11 0.82
N GLU A 60 -8.03 -3.39 1.92
CA GLU A 60 -8.42 -4.43 2.85
C GLU A 60 -8.70 -3.79 4.20
N VAL A 61 -9.83 -4.13 4.82
CA VAL A 61 -10.14 -3.72 6.18
C VAL A 61 -9.65 -4.80 7.13
N MET A 62 -8.73 -4.44 8.02
CA MET A 62 -8.24 -5.32 9.07
C MET A 62 -9.37 -5.63 10.06
N THR A 63 -9.48 -6.90 10.46
CA THR A 63 -10.46 -7.35 11.44
C THR A 63 -10.05 -7.07 12.89
N GLU A 64 -8.74 -7.01 13.17
CA GLU A 64 -8.17 -6.53 14.41
C GLU A 64 -7.97 -5.02 14.36
N GLU A 65 -8.34 -4.35 15.45
CA GLU A 65 -8.22 -2.92 15.61
C GLU A 65 -6.74 -2.49 15.58
N PHE A 66 -6.40 -1.60 14.65
CA PHE A 66 -5.06 -1.12 14.40
C PHE A 66 -5.01 0.40 14.47
N TRP A 67 -4.37 0.91 15.54
CA TRP A 67 -4.20 2.34 15.78
C TRP A 67 -2.80 2.79 15.38
N GLY A 68 -2.50 2.83 14.08
CA GLY A 68 -1.17 3.20 13.61
C GLY A 68 -1.08 3.47 12.11
N VAL A 69 0.13 3.82 11.68
CA VAL A 69 0.49 3.99 10.27
C VAL A 69 1.72 3.13 9.97
N ILE A 70 1.69 2.43 8.84
CA ILE A 70 2.83 1.72 8.29
C ILE A 70 3.14 2.35 6.93
N PHE A 71 4.32 2.93 6.78
CA PHE A 71 4.79 3.47 5.51
C PHE A 71 4.89 2.37 4.44
N PRO A 72 4.79 2.74 3.14
CA PRO A 72 4.93 1.77 2.06
C PRO A 72 6.17 0.90 2.22
N PHE A 73 5.96 -0.42 2.18
CA PHE A 73 7.02 -1.41 2.23
C PHE A 73 6.74 -2.53 1.22
N LYS A 74 7.79 -3.23 0.83
CA LYS A 74 7.67 -4.42 0.00
C LYS A 74 7.17 -5.60 0.83
N ALA A 75 5.98 -6.09 0.54
CA ALA A 75 5.40 -7.25 1.18
C ALA A 75 5.79 -8.54 0.42
N PRO A 76 6.33 -9.56 1.10
CA PRO A 76 6.60 -10.84 0.47
C PRO A 76 5.28 -11.60 0.22
N ARG A 77 4.98 -11.95 -1.03
CA ARG A 77 3.90 -12.88 -1.37
C ARG A 77 4.46 -14.28 -1.65
N GLU A 78 3.65 -15.30 -1.41
CA GLU A 78 3.88 -16.64 -1.97
C GLU A 78 4.03 -16.51 -3.50
N ASN A 79 5.03 -17.20 -4.09
CA ASN A 79 5.39 -17.20 -5.52
C ASN A 79 6.27 -16.05 -6.06
N SER A 80 7.05 -15.35 -5.21
CA SER A 80 8.01 -14.31 -5.64
C SER A 80 7.39 -13.09 -6.33
N ILE A 81 6.08 -12.91 -6.18
CA ILE A 81 5.38 -11.71 -6.63
C ILE A 81 5.73 -10.57 -5.67
N GLU A 82 6.15 -9.44 -6.23
CA GLU A 82 6.42 -8.22 -5.48
C GLU A 82 5.12 -7.44 -5.29
N GLU A 83 4.71 -7.27 -4.04
CA GLU A 83 3.60 -6.39 -3.67
C GLU A 83 4.12 -5.28 -2.78
N TYR A 84 3.42 -4.15 -2.82
CA TYR A 84 3.77 -2.98 -2.04
C TYR A 84 2.58 -2.60 -1.18
N THR A 85 2.78 -2.48 0.11
CA THR A 85 1.69 -2.29 1.06
C THR A 85 1.98 -1.11 1.98
N PHE A 86 0.97 -0.31 2.28
CA PHE A 86 0.97 0.61 3.41
C PHE A 86 -0.32 0.45 4.21
N VAL A 87 -0.31 0.91 5.46
CA VAL A 87 -1.46 0.79 6.36
C VAL A 87 -1.72 2.13 7.02
N ILE A 88 -2.99 2.54 7.07
CA ILE A 88 -3.46 3.68 7.83
C ILE A 88 -4.67 3.22 8.63
N MET A 89 -4.55 3.21 9.95
CA MET A 89 -5.57 2.69 10.84
C MET A 89 -5.93 1.23 10.44
N ASP A 90 -7.20 0.88 10.43
CA ASP A 90 -7.65 -0.46 10.04
C ASP A 90 -7.62 -0.70 8.51
N TYR A 91 -7.12 0.25 7.71
CA TYR A 91 -7.09 0.13 6.26
C TYR A 91 -5.70 -0.22 5.75
N MET A 92 -5.62 -1.37 5.09
CA MET A 92 -4.46 -1.81 4.35
C MET A 92 -4.64 -1.54 2.86
N PHE A 93 -3.64 -0.91 2.26
CA PHE A 93 -3.61 -0.56 0.85
C PHE A 93 -2.47 -1.31 0.19
N THR A 94 -2.78 -2.13 -0.80
CA THR A 94 -1.78 -2.95 -1.50
C THR A 94 -1.79 -2.65 -2.99
N LEU A 95 -0.63 -2.28 -3.52
CA LEU A 95 -0.38 -2.25 -4.96
C LEU A 95 0.11 -3.62 -5.42
N VAL A 96 -0.62 -4.19 -6.39
CA VAL A 96 -0.29 -5.46 -7.02
C VAL A 96 -0.03 -5.22 -8.51
N PRO A 97 1.18 -5.50 -9.03
CA PRO A 97 1.48 -5.37 -10.45
C PRO A 97 0.62 -6.30 -11.32
N GLU A 98 0.20 -5.86 -12.51
CA GLU A 98 -0.74 -6.59 -13.37
C GLU A 98 -0.24 -7.99 -13.78
N LYS A 99 1.07 -8.11 -13.99
CA LYS A 99 1.74 -9.37 -14.33
C LYS A 99 1.70 -10.42 -13.21
N SER A 100 1.17 -10.06 -12.04
CA SER A 100 1.16 -10.90 -10.83
C SER A 100 -0.21 -11.52 -10.52
N PHE A 101 -1.22 -11.31 -11.37
CA PHE A 101 -2.54 -11.89 -11.18
C PHE A 101 -2.60 -13.33 -11.67
N LEU A 102 -3.05 -14.25 -10.81
CA LEU A 102 -3.47 -15.62 -11.19
C LEU A 102 -4.99 -15.73 -11.40
N PHE A 103 -5.75 -14.65 -11.18
CA PHE A 103 -7.20 -14.65 -11.32
C PHE A 103 -7.62 -14.22 -12.73
N GLU A 104 -8.31 -15.11 -13.43
CA GLU A 104 -9.04 -14.80 -14.66
C GLU A 104 -10.28 -13.95 -14.35
N GLN A 105 -10.14 -12.67 -13.98
CA GLN A 105 -11.27 -11.72 -13.98
C GLN A 105 -10.87 -10.32 -14.46
N THR A 106 -11.49 -9.95 -15.58
CA THR A 106 -11.81 -8.63 -16.16
C THR A 106 -12.53 -7.73 -15.14
N PRO A 107 -12.56 -6.36 -15.26
CA PRO A 107 -12.47 -5.48 -16.43
C PRO A 107 -11.32 -4.43 -16.36
N LYS A 108 -11.00 -3.82 -17.52
CA LYS A 108 -10.01 -2.72 -17.63
C LYS A 108 -10.35 -1.50 -16.75
N ASP A 109 -11.59 -1.38 -16.31
CA ASP A 109 -12.11 -0.19 -15.63
C ASP A 109 -12.08 -0.28 -14.10
N ILE A 110 -11.88 -1.46 -13.52
CA ILE A 110 -11.76 -1.61 -12.06
C ILE A 110 -10.33 -1.29 -11.64
N GLN A 111 -10.16 -0.27 -10.82
CA GLN A 111 -8.85 0.21 -10.35
C GLN A 111 -8.61 -0.12 -8.87
N VAL A 112 -9.70 -0.19 -8.10
CA VAL A 112 -9.70 -0.51 -6.66
C VAL A 112 -10.53 -1.76 -6.41
N ILE A 113 -9.97 -2.70 -5.64
CA ILE A 113 -10.61 -3.95 -5.26
C ILE A 113 -10.70 -3.98 -3.73
N TYR A 114 -11.91 -4.12 -3.20
CA TYR A 114 -12.14 -4.17 -1.76
C TYR A 114 -12.22 -5.63 -1.29
N GLY A 115 -11.55 -5.96 -0.18
CA GLY A 115 -11.50 -7.33 0.33
C GLY A 115 -11.13 -7.47 1.81
N ILE A 116 -11.06 -8.71 2.28
CA ILE A 116 -10.57 -9.08 3.62
C ILE A 116 -9.66 -10.32 3.47
N ASP A 117 -8.36 -10.19 3.75
CA ASP A 117 -7.42 -11.32 3.85
C ASP A 117 -6.86 -11.46 5.28
N LYS A 118 -7.45 -12.38 6.04
CA LYS A 118 -7.07 -12.65 7.44
C LYS A 118 -5.63 -13.18 7.60
N LYS A 119 -5.09 -13.87 6.60
CA LYS A 119 -3.71 -14.41 6.67
C LYS A 119 -2.71 -13.27 6.55
N ARG A 120 -2.95 -12.37 5.59
CA ARG A 120 -2.12 -11.18 5.36
C ARG A 120 -2.17 -10.22 6.54
N GLU A 121 -3.37 -9.98 7.07
CA GLU A 121 -3.60 -9.18 8.26
C GLU A 121 -2.76 -9.66 9.46
N SER A 122 -2.81 -10.97 9.76
CA SER A 122 -2.04 -11.56 10.86
C SER A 122 -0.53 -11.35 10.71
N ALA A 123 0.00 -11.40 9.48
CA ALA A 123 1.43 -11.19 9.23
C ALA A 123 1.85 -9.73 9.48
N ILE A 124 1.03 -8.78 9.03
CA ILE A 124 1.28 -7.34 9.19
C ILE A 124 1.16 -6.91 10.64
N TYR A 125 0.11 -7.37 11.34
CA TYR A 125 -0.05 -7.09 12.76
C TYR A 125 1.15 -7.57 13.59
N LYS A 126 1.66 -8.79 13.31
CA LYS A 126 2.89 -9.31 13.93
C LYS A 126 4.11 -8.47 13.60
N ALA A 127 4.27 -8.05 12.35
CA ALA A 127 5.40 -7.20 11.94
C ALA A 127 5.36 -5.84 12.66
N PHE A 128 4.20 -5.21 12.75
CA PHE A 128 4.00 -3.97 13.48
C PHE A 128 4.31 -4.12 14.97
N LYS A 129 3.72 -5.12 15.65
CA LYS A 129 3.98 -5.35 17.09
C LYS A 129 5.45 -5.55 17.38
N ARG A 130 6.19 -6.23 16.50
CA ARG A 130 7.64 -6.38 16.61
C ARG A 130 8.35 -5.03 16.49
N ILE A 131 8.10 -4.26 15.44
CA ILE A 131 8.72 -2.94 15.21
C ILE A 131 8.40 -2.00 16.37
N HIS A 132 7.15 -1.95 16.81
CA HIS A 132 6.72 -1.15 17.96
C HIS A 132 7.46 -1.56 19.23
N ALA A 133 7.51 -2.85 19.56
CA ALA A 133 8.22 -3.33 20.74
C ALA A 133 9.73 -3.05 20.69
N GLU A 134 10.35 -3.13 19.50
CA GLU A 134 11.75 -2.76 19.28
C GLU A 134 11.98 -1.25 19.47
N SER A 135 11.05 -0.41 19.00
CA SER A 135 11.06 1.04 19.22
C SER A 135 10.97 1.38 20.71
N THR A 136 10.01 0.79 21.43
CA THR A 136 9.84 1.00 22.88
C THR A 136 11.06 0.54 23.68
N LYS A 137 11.78 -0.51 23.24
CA LYS A 137 13.01 -0.98 23.91
C LYS A 137 14.23 -0.11 23.63
N LYS A 138 14.28 0.58 22.50
CA LYS A 138 15.42 1.44 22.11
C LYS A 138 15.30 2.85 22.68
N GLY A 139 14.08 3.38 22.83
CA GLY A 139 13.85 4.74 23.32
C GLY A 139 13.33 4.74 24.76
N GLY A 140 14.21 4.71 25.77
CA GLY A 140 13.84 4.91 27.18
C GLY A 140 13.16 6.25 27.51
N GLU A 141 12.84 7.07 26.50
CA GLU A 141 12.01 8.26 26.56
C GLU A 141 10.96 8.16 25.45
N ASN A 142 9.76 8.72 25.70
CA ASN A 142 8.70 8.88 24.70
C ASN A 142 9.22 9.71 23.53
N HIS A 143 9.89 9.07 22.60
CA HIS A 143 10.01 9.61 21.26
C HIS A 143 8.62 9.43 20.65
N ASP A 144 7.86 10.53 20.61
CA ASP A 144 6.90 10.74 19.54
C ASP A 144 7.48 10.12 18.29
N ILE A 145 6.67 9.29 17.65
CA ILE A 145 6.99 8.55 16.43
C ILE A 145 7.29 9.59 15.33
N THR A 146 8.50 10.13 15.38
CA THR A 146 9.30 10.56 14.24
C THR A 146 9.93 9.25 13.78
N TRP A 147 9.80 8.83 12.54
CA TRP A 147 10.08 9.53 11.29
C TRP A 147 9.12 9.08 10.20
#